data_AF-A0A1C5SG42-F1
#
_entry.id   AF-A0A1C5SG42-F1
#
_cell.length_a   1.000
_cell.length_b   1.000
_cell.length_c   1.000
_cell.angle_alpha   90.00
_cell.angle_beta   90.00
_cell.angle_gamma   90.00
#
_symmetry.space_group_name_H-M   'P 1'
#
loop_
_entity.id
_entity.type
_entity.pdbx_description
1 polymer ?
#
loop_
_entity_poly.entity_id
_entity_poly.type
_entity_poly.pdbx_seq_one_letter_code
_entity_poly.pdbx_strand_id
1 'polypeptide(L)' 'MGVIGYGLGVIGAGLAIGLAAFGATSAMARQPEVQGRAFTVFILASAFTEALGLIGFVVTLIS' A
#
# COMPACT_ATOMS: atom_id res chain seq x y z
N MET A 1 21.73 -6.16 -9.50
CA MET A 1 20.74 -5.12 -9.88
C MET A 1 19.35 -5.34 -9.28
N GLY A 2 18.95 -6.59 -8.92
CA GLY A 2 17.62 -6.87 -8.34
C GLY A 2 17.31 -6.12 -7.03
N VAL A 3 18.25 -6.04 -6.10
CA VAL A 3 18.06 -5.37 -4.79
C VAL A 3 17.73 -3.88 -4.93
N ILE A 4 18.33 -3.19 -5.90
CA ILE A 4 18.05 -1.76 -6.15
C ILE A 4 16.64 -1.58 -6.72
N GLY A 5 16.26 -2.43 -7.68
CA GLY A 5 14.91 -2.42 -8.24
C GLY A 5 13.84 -2.72 -7.18
N TYR A 6 14.09 -3.69 -6.31
CA TYR A 6 13.21 -3.97 -5.17
C TYR A 6 13.16 -2.84 -4.16
N GLY A 7 14.29 -2.24 -3.80
CA GLY A 7 14.33 -1.09 -2.91
C GLY A 7 13.47 0.08 -3.42
N LEU A 8 13.52 0.37 -4.72
CA LEU A 8 12.65 1.36 -5.35
C LEU A 8 11.17 0.95 -5.30
N GLY A 9 10.87 -0.33 -5.53
CA GLY A 9 9.53 -0.88 -5.42
C GLY A 9 8.93 -0.75 -4.01
N VAL A 10 9.72 -1.04 -2.97
CA VAL A 10 9.32 -0.92 -1.57
C VAL A 10 9.05 0.55 -1.19
N ILE A 11 9.86 1.49 -1.68
CA ILE A 11 9.60 2.92 -1.48
C ILE A 11 8.25 3.32 -2.09
N GLY A 12 7.97 2.86 -3.32
CA GLY A 12 6.68 3.07 -3.97
C GLY A 12 5.51 2.50 -3.17
N ALA A 13 5.66 1.27 -2.67
CA ALA A 13 4.64 0.61 -1.85
C ALA A 13 4.37 1.37 -0.53
N GLY A 14 5.43 1.77 0.18
CA GLY A 14 5.31 2.55 1.41
C GLY A 14 4.59 3.88 1.20
N LEU A 15 4.88 4.59 0.12
CA LEU A 15 4.21 5.85 -0.22
C LEU A 15 2.73 5.64 -0.57
N ALA A 16 2.40 4.62 -1.37
CA ALA A 16 1.03 4.32 -1.75
C ALA A 16 0.17 3.92 -0.54
N ILE A 17 0.68 3.07 0.36
CA ILE A 17 -0.02 2.71 1.61
C ILE A 17 -0.16 3.95 2.51
N GLY A 18 0.88 4.76 2.64
CA GLY A 18 0.83 6.00 3.43
C GLY A 18 -0.25 6.97 2.94
N LEU A 19 -0.38 7.15 1.62
CA LEU A 19 -1.42 7.98 1.03
C LEU A 19 -2.82 7.38 1.21
N ALA A 20 -2.97 6.07 1.08
CA ALA A 20 -4.25 5.38 1.32
C ALA A 20 -4.68 5.52 2.79
N ALA A 21 -3.75 5.37 3.75
CA ALA A 21 -4.00 5.56 5.17
C ALA A 21 -4.39 7.01 5.49
N PHE A 22 -3.70 7.99 4.89
CA PHE A 22 -4.05 9.40 5.03
C PHE A 22 -5.46 9.69 4.50
N GLY A 23 -5.81 9.17 3.33
CA GLY A 23 -7.14 9.32 2.74
C GLY A 23 -8.23 8.69 3.62
N ALA A 24 -8.00 7.47 4.11
CA ALA A 24 -8.94 6.78 4.99
C ALA A 24 -9.15 7.52 6.30
N THR A 25 -8.07 7.91 6.99
CA THR A 25 -8.16 8.66 8.26
C THR A 25 -8.83 10.01 8.09
N SER A 26 -8.54 10.73 7.00
CA SER A 26 -9.19 12.00 6.68
C SER A 26 -10.69 11.83 6.39
N ALA A 27 -11.09 10.77 5.68
CA ALA A 27 -12.49 10.48 5.41
C ALA A 27 -13.25 10.16 6.70
N MET A 28 -12.66 9.32 7.57
CA MET A 28 -13.23 8.95 8.86
C MET A 28 -13.35 10.14 9.82
N ALA A 29 -12.39 11.06 9.79
CA ALA A 29 -12.44 12.28 10.60
C ALA A 29 -13.56 13.23 10.16
N ARG A 30 -13.93 13.25 8.88
CA ARG A 30 -14.99 14.11 8.34
C ARG A 30 -16.38 13.49 8.46
N GLN A 31 -16.48 12.18 8.32
CA GLN A 31 -17.73 11.41 8.36
C GLN A 31 -17.51 10.09 9.12
N PRO A 32 -17.77 10.06 10.43
CA PRO A 32 -17.58 8.85 11.23
C PRO A 32 -18.41 7.66 10.74
N GLU A 33 -19.56 7.90 10.09
CA GLU A 33 -20.46 6.87 9.59
C GLU A 33 -19.83 6.04 8.46
N VAL A 34 -18.82 6.57 7.76
CA VAL A 34 -18.13 5.83 6.70
C VAL A 34 -16.93 5.01 7.20
N GLN A 35 -16.67 4.97 8.51
CA GLN A 35 -15.48 4.30 9.08
C GLN A 35 -15.28 2.86 8.60
N GLY A 36 -16.34 2.04 8.64
CA GLY A 36 -16.26 0.65 8.18
C GLY A 36 -15.90 0.55 6.70
N ARG A 37 -16.55 1.38 5.86
CA ARG A 37 -16.30 1.40 4.41
C ARG A 37 -14.89 1.93 4.08
N ALA A 38 -14.47 3.01 4.74
CA ALA A 38 -13.14 3.60 4.57
C ALA A 38 -12.04 2.60 4.95
N PHE A 39 -12.23 1.84 6.02
CA PHE A 39 -11.30 0.77 6.40
C PHE A 39 -11.25 -0.35 5.36
N THR A 40 -12.39 -0.81 4.83
CA THR A 40 -12.40 -1.82 3.75
C THR A 40 -11.67 -1.34 2.50
N VAL A 41 -11.88 -0.08 2.09
CA VAL A 41 -11.18 0.52 0.94
C VAL A 41 -9.68 0.63 1.21
N PHE A 42 -9.28 1.03 2.42
CA PHE A 42 -7.88 1.06 2.83
C PHE A 42 -7.22 -0.31 2.72
N ILE A 43 -7.84 -1.36 3.28
CA ILE A 43 -7.29 -2.72 3.22
C ILE A 43 -7.16 -3.19 1.77
N LEU A 44 -8.14 -2.91 0.92
CA LEU A 44 -8.08 -3.25 -0.50
C LEU A 44 -6.93 -2.52 -1.23
N ALA A 45 -6.77 -1.22 -0.98
CA ALA A 45 -5.68 -0.42 -1.56
C ALA A 45 -4.31 -0.93 -1.09
N SER A 46 -4.16 -1.23 0.20
CA SER A 46 -2.94 -1.80 0.78
C SER A 46 -2.64 -3.17 0.20
N ALA A 47 -3.65 -4.04 0.04
CA ALA A 47 -3.46 -5.37 -0.53
C ALA A 47 -2.96 -5.31 -1.98
N PHE A 48 -3.52 -4.43 -2.82
CA PHE A 48 -3.03 -4.26 -4.20
C PHE A 48 -1.62 -3.68 -4.26
N THR A 49 -1.31 -2.76 -3.35
CA THR A 49 0.02 -2.16 -3.26
C THR A 49 1.07 -3.20 -2.84
N GLU A 50 0.77 -3.97 -1.80
CA GLU A 50 1.63 -5.06 -1.32
C GLU A 50 1.76 -6.19 -2.34
N ALA A 51 0.73 -6.50 -3.13
CA ALA A 51 0.84 -7.52 -4.18
C ALA A 51 1.96 -7.18 -5.18
N LEU A 52 2.10 -5.91 -5.57
CA LEU A 52 3.19 -5.46 -6.44
C LEU A 52 4.55 -5.50 -5.72
N GLY A 53 4.59 -5.12 -4.45
CA GLY A 53 5.79 -5.20 -3.61
C GLY A 53 6.31 -6.63 -3.46
N LEU A 54 5.41 -7.59 -3.19
CA LEU A 54 5.72 -9.01 -3.05
C LEU A 54 6.19 -9.63 -4.37
N ILE A 55 5.64 -9.22 -5.51
CA ILE A 55 6.18 -9.64 -6.82
C ILE A 55 7.63 -9.17 -6.98
N GLY A 56 7.91 -7.90 -6.65
CA GLY A 56 9.28 -7.36 -6.69
C GLY A 56 10.24 -8.09 -5.73
N PHE A 57 9.76 -8.46 -4.55
CA PHE A 57 10.50 -9.25 -3.57
C PHE A 57 10.87 -10.62 -4.13
N VAL A 58 9.88 -11.37 -4.64
CA VAL A 58 10.10 -12.71 -5.18
C VAL A 58 11.06 -12.68 -6.36
N VAL A 59 10.89 -11.74 -7.30
CA VAL A 59 11.81 -11.57 -8.44
C VAL A 59 13.24 -11.35 -7.94
N THR A 60 13.43 -10.55 -6.89
CA THR A 60 14.76 -10.26 -6.33
C THR A 60 15.41 -11.48 -5.67
N LEU A 61 14.62 -12.40 -5.11
CA LEU A 61 15.16 -13.62 -4.52
C LEU A 61 15.65 -14.64 -5.56
N ILE A 62 15.09 -14.62 -6.77
CA ILE A 62 15.40 -15.60 -7.83
C ILE A 62 16.35 -15.06 -8.90
N SER A 63 16.73 -13.77 -8.83
CA SER A 63 17.54 -13.07 -9.84
C SER A 63 18.99 -12.85 -9.42
#